data_AF-A0A7Y2MPP7-F1
#
_entry.id   AF-A0A7Y2MPP7-F1
#
_cell.length_a   1.000
_cell.length_b   1.000
_cell.length_c   1.000
_cell.angle_alpha   90.00
_cell.angle_beta   90.00
_cell.angle_gamma   90.00
#
_symmetry.space_group_name_H-M   'P 1'
#
loop_
_entity.id
_entity.type
_entity.pdbx_description
1 polymer ?
#
loop_
_entity_poly.entity_id
_entity_poly.type
_entity_poly.pdbx_seq_one_letter_code
_entity_poly.pdbx_strand_id
1 'polypeptide(L)'
;MEYLSVKDMFKVGVGPSSSHTLGPWKAALEWITVLPKDISYLRVYVELYGSLSYTGKGHATDIAVVLGLLGKNPELITGDEVSECIEAIDEGGSLIMPGGATVPFDRNEDIIFKKEFLDFHPNAMTLYAIDDSGKQHYSTYYSIGGGFINKGEELTLTGEHSKHPYPIEKATDLERYCNDTGKSIYE
;
A
#
# COMPACT_ATOMS: atom_id res chain seq x y z
N MET A 1 -13.04 16.72 10.32
CA MET A 1 -13.76 15.45 10.48
C MET A 1 -13.60 14.69 9.17
N GLU A 2 -13.11 13.46 9.28
CA GLU A 2 -12.93 12.55 8.16
C GLU A 2 -14.14 11.63 8.09
N TYR A 3 -14.50 11.18 6.89
CA TYR A 3 -15.69 10.37 6.63
C TYR A 3 -15.28 9.04 6.02
N LEU A 4 -15.99 7.98 6.42
CA LEU A 4 -15.85 6.63 5.86
C LEU A 4 -17.03 6.36 4.94
N SER A 5 -16.73 6.03 3.68
CA SER A 5 -17.71 5.56 2.71
C SER A 5 -17.95 4.05 2.86
N VAL A 6 -19.11 3.57 2.42
CA VAL A 6 -19.34 2.13 2.22
C VAL A 6 -18.30 1.54 1.24
N LYS A 7 -17.81 2.34 0.28
CA LYS A 7 -16.73 1.95 -0.65
C LYS A 7 -15.38 1.77 0.06
N ASP A 8 -15.18 2.44 1.19
CA ASP A 8 -13.98 2.28 2.02
C ASP A 8 -14.01 0.98 2.80
N MET A 9 -15.21 0.51 3.16
CA MET A 9 -15.42 -0.76 3.86
C MET A 9 -15.37 -1.96 2.90
N PHE A 10 -15.96 -1.83 1.72
CA PHE A 10 -16.06 -2.91 0.72
C PHE A 10 -15.21 -2.57 -0.50
N LYS A 11 -13.92 -2.94 -0.44
CA LYS A 11 -12.98 -2.80 -1.54
C LYS A 11 -12.81 -4.11 -2.28
N VAL A 12 -12.94 -4.07 -3.61
CA VAL A 12 -12.48 -5.17 -4.47
C VAL A 12 -10.95 -5.15 -4.46
N GLY A 13 -10.32 -6.29 -4.24
CA GLY A 13 -8.87 -6.39 -4.23
C GLY A 13 -8.41 -7.84 -4.20
N VAL A 14 -7.11 -8.02 -4.39
CA VAL A 14 -6.46 -9.34 -4.36
C VAL A 14 -6.18 -9.74 -2.91
N GLY A 15 -6.68 -10.92 -2.52
CA GLY A 15 -6.41 -11.52 -1.21
C GLY A 15 -4.97 -12.07 -1.08
N PRO A 16 -4.59 -12.62 0.09
CA PRO A 16 -5.46 -13.05 1.19
C PRO A 16 -5.74 -11.98 2.26
N SER A 17 -5.00 -10.87 2.30
CA SER A 17 -5.07 -9.91 3.42
C SER A 17 -5.08 -8.46 2.97
N SER A 18 -6.04 -7.66 3.45
CA SER A 18 -6.08 -6.23 3.15
C SER A 18 -4.93 -5.45 3.80
N SER A 19 -4.44 -5.87 4.97
CA SER A 19 -3.31 -5.22 5.66
C SER A 19 -1.95 -5.73 5.19
N HIS A 20 -1.83 -6.99 4.80
CA HIS A 20 -0.54 -7.59 4.44
C HIS A 20 -0.36 -7.80 2.93
N THR A 21 -1.41 -7.65 2.12
CA THR A 21 -1.34 -7.72 0.66
C THR A 21 -1.67 -6.36 0.05
N LEU A 22 -2.89 -5.86 0.25
CA LEU A 22 -3.35 -4.64 -0.43
C LEU A 22 -2.61 -3.37 0.03
N GLY A 23 -2.38 -3.22 1.33
CA GLY A 23 -1.62 -2.08 1.88
C GLY A 23 -0.20 -1.99 1.30
N PRO A 24 0.65 -3.02 1.46
CA PRO A 24 2.01 -3.04 0.90
C PRO A 24 2.05 -2.82 -0.62
N TRP A 25 1.09 -3.38 -1.37
CA TRP A 25 0.97 -3.14 -2.80
C TRP A 25 0.73 -1.66 -3.11
N LYS A 26 -0.26 -1.04 -2.46
CA LYS A 26 -0.58 0.38 -2.66
C LYS A 26 0.58 1.28 -2.26
N ALA A 27 1.28 0.96 -1.17
CA ALA A 27 2.46 1.72 -0.73
C ALA A 27 3.59 1.67 -1.77
N ALA A 28 3.90 0.48 -2.29
CA ALA A 28 4.91 0.31 -3.33
C ALA A 28 4.53 1.03 -4.64
N LEU A 29 3.26 0.94 -5.06
CA LEU A 29 2.75 1.61 -6.25
C LEU A 29 2.80 3.14 -6.12
N GLU A 30 2.38 3.68 -4.98
CA GLU A 30 2.45 5.12 -4.73
C GLU A 30 3.91 5.59 -4.74
N TRP A 31 4.78 4.88 -4.03
CA TRP A 31 6.18 5.25 -3.89
C TRP A 31 6.93 5.24 -5.23
N ILE A 32 6.78 4.18 -6.03
CA ILE A 32 7.43 4.11 -7.34
C ILE A 32 6.94 5.25 -8.24
N THR A 33 5.66 5.62 -8.18
CA THR A 33 5.08 6.67 -9.04
C THR A 33 5.62 8.07 -8.74
N VAL A 34 6.01 8.35 -7.49
CA VAL A 34 6.50 9.67 -7.05
C VAL A 34 8.02 9.83 -7.14
N LEU A 35 8.76 8.77 -7.50
CA LEU A 35 10.20 8.88 -7.73
C LEU A 35 10.51 9.81 -8.92
N PRO A 36 11.61 10.59 -8.86
CA PRO A 36 12.06 11.41 -9.98
C PRO A 36 12.21 10.58 -11.27
N LYS A 37 11.70 11.12 -12.39
CA LYS A 37 11.65 10.43 -13.70
C LYS A 37 12.90 10.64 -14.56
N ASP A 38 13.63 11.73 -14.31
CA ASP A 38 14.73 12.17 -15.16
C ASP A 38 16.11 11.72 -14.62
N ILE A 39 16.13 10.69 -13.75
CA ILE A 39 17.36 10.16 -13.15
C ILE A 39 17.43 8.64 -13.30
N SER A 40 18.66 8.12 -13.32
CA SER A 40 18.90 6.68 -13.35
C SER A 40 19.07 6.13 -11.93
N TYR A 41 18.53 4.94 -11.69
CA TYR A 41 18.65 4.24 -10.43
C TYR A 41 19.57 3.03 -10.60
N LEU A 42 20.39 2.75 -9.59
CA LEU A 42 21.31 1.62 -9.56
C LEU A 42 20.74 0.43 -8.78
N ARG A 43 19.92 0.70 -7.76
CA ARG A 43 19.34 -0.33 -6.91
C ARG A 43 18.01 0.14 -6.32
N VAL A 44 17.06 -0.78 -6.21
CA VAL A 44 15.83 -0.62 -5.44
C VAL A 44 15.77 -1.76 -4.42
N TYR A 45 15.42 -1.46 -3.18
CA TYR A 45 15.18 -2.47 -2.15
C TYR A 45 14.12 -2.00 -1.15
N VAL A 46 13.52 -2.95 -0.44
CA VAL A 46 12.41 -2.74 0.49
C VAL A 46 12.73 -3.43 1.80
N GLU A 47 12.48 -2.74 2.90
CA GLU A 47 12.56 -3.31 4.24
C GLU A 47 11.14 -3.42 4.80
N LEU A 48 10.74 -4.63 5.19
CA LEU A 48 9.48 -4.93 5.85
C LEU A 48 9.74 -5.08 7.35
N TYR A 49 8.94 -4.42 8.18
CA TYR A 49 9.11 -4.37 9.63
C TYR A 49 7.92 -4.96 10.37
N GLY A 50 8.13 -5.32 11.64
CA GLY A 50 7.08 -5.76 12.56
C GLY A 50 6.21 -6.89 11.98
N SER A 51 4.90 -6.78 12.13
CA SER A 51 3.95 -7.82 11.72
C SER A 51 3.97 -8.11 10.21
N LEU A 52 4.25 -7.10 9.37
CA LEU A 52 4.45 -7.31 7.92
C LEU A 52 5.64 -8.24 7.67
N SER A 53 6.70 -8.11 8.46
CA SER A 53 7.87 -8.97 8.34
C SER A 53 7.59 -10.40 8.83
N TYR A 54 7.00 -10.54 10.02
CA TYR A 54 6.78 -11.86 10.63
C TYR A 54 5.85 -12.77 9.82
N THR A 55 4.83 -12.19 9.20
CA THR A 55 3.78 -12.97 8.52
C THR A 55 3.74 -12.74 7.02
N GLY A 56 4.62 -11.89 6.47
CA GLY A 56 4.51 -11.39 5.11
C GLY A 56 4.55 -12.48 4.05
N LYS A 57 5.46 -13.46 4.18
CA LYS A 57 5.52 -14.60 3.23
C LYS A 57 4.23 -15.41 3.20
N GLY A 58 3.60 -15.64 4.36
CA GLY A 58 2.32 -16.35 4.45
C GLY A 58 1.13 -15.56 3.88
N HIS A 59 1.27 -14.24 3.75
CA HIS A 59 0.27 -13.34 3.19
C HIS A 59 0.62 -12.79 1.80
N ALA A 60 1.66 -13.33 1.15
CA ALA A 60 2.15 -12.89 -0.14
C ALA A 60 2.52 -11.39 -0.19
N THR A 61 3.04 -10.85 0.92
CA THR A 61 3.47 -9.43 1.00
C THR A 61 4.62 -9.12 0.06
N ASP A 62 5.56 -10.05 -0.09
CA ASP A 62 6.66 -9.96 -1.05
C ASP A 62 6.16 -9.84 -2.49
N ILE A 63 5.22 -10.70 -2.90
CA ILE A 63 4.55 -10.63 -4.20
C ILE A 63 3.83 -9.30 -4.38
N ALA A 64 3.07 -8.86 -3.36
CA ALA A 64 2.35 -7.60 -3.40
C ALA A 64 3.28 -6.38 -3.59
N VAL A 65 4.43 -6.37 -2.91
CA VAL A 65 5.45 -5.33 -3.06
C VAL A 65 6.02 -5.34 -4.47
N VAL A 66 6.39 -6.50 -5.03
CA VAL A 66 6.89 -6.61 -6.41
C VAL A 66 5.88 -6.05 -7.40
N LEU A 67 4.61 -6.44 -7.30
CA LEU A 67 3.57 -5.98 -8.23
C LEU A 67 3.35 -4.46 -8.13
N GLY A 68 3.42 -3.90 -6.92
CA GLY A 68 3.36 -2.46 -6.72
C GLY A 68 4.55 -1.73 -7.35
N LEU A 69 5.77 -2.25 -7.16
CA LEU A 69 6.99 -1.70 -7.78
C LEU A 69 6.96 -1.81 -9.32
N LEU A 70 6.30 -2.82 -9.87
CA LEU A 70 6.04 -2.96 -11.31
C LEU A 70 4.93 -2.03 -11.84
N GLY A 71 4.35 -1.19 -10.98
CA GLY A 71 3.29 -0.26 -11.37
C GLY A 71 1.93 -0.92 -11.60
N LYS A 72 1.73 -2.17 -11.16
CA LYS A 72 0.48 -2.89 -11.37
C LYS A 72 -0.59 -2.41 -10.40
N ASN A 73 -1.82 -2.24 -10.88
CA ASN A 73 -2.94 -1.84 -10.06
C ASN A 73 -3.63 -3.07 -9.44
N PRO A 74 -3.72 -3.19 -8.10
CA PRO A 74 -4.34 -4.35 -7.43
C PRO A 74 -5.83 -4.52 -7.70
N GLU A 75 -6.52 -3.49 -8.22
CA GLU A 75 -7.95 -3.52 -8.51
C GLU A 75 -8.24 -3.95 -9.96
N LEU A 76 -7.23 -3.97 -10.84
CA LEU A 76 -7.39 -4.20 -12.27
C LEU A 76 -6.63 -5.43 -12.80
N ILE A 77 -5.62 -5.91 -12.06
CA ILE A 77 -4.77 -7.02 -12.48
C ILE A 77 -5.49 -8.37 -12.42
N THR A 78 -5.22 -9.22 -13.40
CA THR A 78 -5.71 -10.61 -13.45
C THR A 78 -4.77 -11.59 -12.77
N GLY A 79 -5.26 -12.79 -12.42
CA GLY A 79 -4.43 -13.83 -11.80
C GLY A 79 -3.30 -14.34 -12.72
N ASP A 80 -3.53 -14.36 -14.03
CA ASP A 80 -2.53 -14.76 -15.02
C ASP A 80 -1.41 -13.71 -15.08
N GLU A 81 -1.76 -12.41 -15.15
CA GLU A 81 -0.77 -11.32 -15.12
C GLU A 81 0.07 -11.31 -13.84
N VAL A 82 -0.52 -11.67 -12.69
CA VAL A 82 0.23 -11.81 -11.44
C VAL A 82 1.31 -12.88 -11.59
N SER A 83 0.95 -14.05 -12.12
CA SER A 83 1.87 -15.18 -12.28
C SER A 83 3.00 -14.83 -13.25
N GLU A 84 2.66 -14.26 -14.41
CA GLU A 84 3.63 -13.81 -15.43
C GLU A 84 4.64 -12.79 -14.87
N CYS A 85 4.17 -11.81 -14.09
CA CYS A 85 5.04 -10.78 -13.52
C CYS A 85 6.03 -11.37 -12.50
N ILE A 86 5.58 -12.31 -11.68
CA ILE A 86 6.42 -12.92 -10.65
C ILE A 86 7.42 -13.89 -11.27
N GLU A 87 7.01 -14.69 -12.25
CA GLU A 87 7.91 -15.56 -13.01
C GLU A 87 9.01 -14.73 -13.70
N ALA A 88 8.65 -13.62 -14.35
CA ALA A 88 9.63 -12.74 -14.99
C ALA A 88 10.66 -12.16 -14.01
N ILE A 89 10.25 -11.82 -12.78
CA ILE A 89 11.19 -11.34 -11.75
C ILE A 89 12.06 -12.49 -11.23
N ASP A 90 11.48 -13.66 -10.97
CA ASP A 90 12.22 -14.84 -10.51
C ASP A 90 13.26 -15.35 -11.52
N GLU A 91 13.03 -15.12 -12.82
CA GLU A 91 13.97 -15.46 -13.90
C GLU A 91 15.08 -14.40 -14.10
N GLY A 92 15.21 -13.42 -13.20
CA GLY A 92 16.23 -12.38 -13.26
C GLY A 92 15.77 -11.10 -13.98
N GLY A 93 14.47 -10.82 -13.92
CA GLY A 93 13.87 -9.61 -14.47
C GLY A 93 14.34 -8.32 -13.80
N SER A 94 13.80 -7.21 -14.28
CA SER A 94 14.11 -5.88 -13.78
C SER A 94 12.84 -5.09 -13.54
N LEU A 95 12.87 -4.19 -12.56
CA LEU A 95 11.85 -3.17 -12.37
C LEU A 95 11.97 -2.12 -13.46
N ILE A 96 10.83 -1.64 -13.97
CA ILE A 96 10.77 -0.49 -14.86
C ILE A 96 10.56 0.75 -14.00
N MET A 97 11.58 1.57 -13.90
CA MET A 97 11.56 2.81 -13.13
C MET A 97 10.74 3.88 -13.86
N PRO A 98 10.22 4.88 -13.12
CA PRO A 98 9.66 6.07 -13.75
C PRO A 98 10.71 6.71 -14.66
N GLY A 99 10.33 6.99 -15.91
CA GLY A 99 11.27 7.43 -16.97
C GLY A 99 11.70 6.32 -17.93
N GLY A 100 11.35 5.06 -17.63
CA GLY A 100 11.54 3.91 -18.53
C GLY A 100 12.88 3.19 -18.39
N ALA A 101 13.77 3.65 -17.51
CA ALA A 101 14.98 2.93 -17.16
C ALA A 101 14.65 1.62 -16.42
N THR A 102 15.53 0.62 -16.52
CA THR A 102 15.35 -0.67 -15.85
C THR A 102 16.37 -0.88 -14.74
N VAL A 103 15.93 -1.45 -13.61
CA VAL A 103 16.80 -1.78 -12.46
C VAL A 103 16.65 -3.27 -12.14
N PRO A 104 17.73 -4.06 -12.12
CA PRO A 104 17.68 -5.46 -11.67
C PRO A 104 17.09 -5.55 -10.27
N PHE A 105 16.25 -6.55 -10.04
CA PHE A 105 15.60 -6.72 -8.74
C PHE A 105 15.41 -8.20 -8.42
N ASP A 106 15.99 -8.64 -7.31
CA ASP A 106 15.81 -9.99 -6.80
C ASP A 106 14.96 -9.92 -5.53
N ARG A 107 13.73 -10.44 -5.59
CA ARG A 107 12.82 -10.37 -4.43
C ARG A 107 13.33 -11.14 -3.20
N ASN A 108 14.28 -12.08 -3.35
CA ASN A 108 14.86 -12.79 -2.21
C ASN A 108 15.92 -11.98 -1.48
N GLU A 109 16.60 -11.06 -2.18
CA GLU A 109 17.71 -10.24 -1.66
C GLU A 109 17.29 -8.79 -1.39
N ASP A 110 16.44 -8.24 -2.26
CA ASP A 110 16.01 -6.83 -2.23
C ASP A 110 14.70 -6.63 -1.45
N ILE A 111 14.01 -7.70 -1.01
CA ILE A 111 12.95 -7.61 0.00
C ILE A 111 13.47 -8.18 1.33
N ILE A 112 13.78 -7.27 2.25
CA ILE A 112 14.44 -7.57 3.49
C ILE A 112 13.42 -7.61 4.63
N PHE A 113 13.32 -8.76 5.28
CA PHE A 113 12.44 -8.98 6.42
C PHE A 113 13.15 -8.63 7.74
N LYS A 114 12.82 -7.47 8.32
CA LYS A 114 13.35 -6.93 9.58
C LYS A 114 12.50 -7.36 10.76
N LYS A 115 13.11 -7.82 11.86
CA LYS A 115 12.37 -8.27 13.06
C LYS A 115 11.96 -7.10 13.96
N GLU A 116 12.55 -5.95 13.73
CA GLU A 116 12.32 -4.71 14.43
C GLU A 116 10.90 -4.19 14.16
N PHE A 117 10.32 -3.55 15.18
CA PHE A 117 9.10 -2.77 15.05
C PHE A 117 9.47 -1.29 14.99
N LEU A 118 8.72 -0.52 14.20
CA LEU A 118 8.77 0.94 14.26
C LEU A 118 7.70 1.43 15.24
N ASP A 119 7.94 2.58 15.86
CA ASP A 119 7.16 3.06 17.00
C ASP A 119 5.70 3.39 16.66
N PHE A 120 5.43 3.83 15.43
CA PHE A 120 4.11 4.34 15.05
C PHE A 120 3.06 3.24 14.81
N HIS A 121 3.39 2.19 14.05
CA HIS A 121 2.44 1.12 13.73
C HIS A 121 3.16 -0.20 13.41
N PRO A 122 2.64 -1.37 13.83
CA PRO A 122 3.32 -2.65 13.68
C PRO A 122 3.47 -3.15 12.25
N ASN A 123 2.64 -2.65 11.33
CA ASN A 123 2.75 -2.94 9.90
C ASN A 123 3.47 -1.79 9.21
N ALA A 124 4.79 -1.86 9.10
CA ALA A 124 5.59 -0.82 8.47
C ALA A 124 6.48 -1.38 7.37
N MET A 125 6.73 -0.55 6.35
CA MET A 125 7.70 -0.83 5.31
C MET A 125 8.44 0.44 4.90
N THR A 126 9.72 0.33 4.57
CA THR A 126 10.48 1.44 3.98
C THR A 126 10.99 1.01 2.61
N LEU A 127 10.72 1.82 1.59
CA LEU A 127 11.19 1.59 0.23
C LEU A 127 12.37 2.51 -0.05
N TYR A 128 13.37 1.99 -0.75
CA TYR A 128 14.64 2.67 -1.03
C TYR A 128 15.01 2.55 -2.49
N ALA A 129 15.51 3.64 -3.06
CA ALA A 129 16.19 3.67 -4.35
C ALA A 129 17.52 4.42 -4.21
N ILE A 130 18.58 3.88 -4.81
CA ILE A 130 19.90 4.52 -4.88
C ILE A 130 20.11 4.98 -6.32
N ASP A 131 20.35 6.27 -6.53
CA ASP A 131 20.64 6.82 -7.86
C ASP A 131 22.12 6.69 -8.25
N ASP A 132 22.42 7.01 -9.50
CA ASP A 132 23.78 6.96 -10.06
C ASP A 132 24.80 7.89 -9.36
N SER A 133 24.31 8.92 -8.67
CA SER A 133 25.13 9.81 -7.82
C SER A 133 25.43 9.22 -6.45
N GLY A 134 24.81 8.09 -6.11
CA GLY A 134 24.86 7.47 -4.79
C GLY A 134 23.90 8.08 -3.77
N LYS A 135 23.00 8.98 -4.21
CA LYS A 135 21.97 9.56 -3.34
C LYS A 135 20.84 8.56 -3.14
N GLN A 136 20.42 8.44 -1.88
CA GLN A 136 19.33 7.57 -1.48
C GLN A 136 18.00 8.34 -1.45
N HIS A 137 16.98 7.77 -2.07
CA HIS A 137 15.59 8.22 -2.02
C HIS A 137 14.80 7.17 -1.26
N TYR A 138 14.06 7.57 -0.23
CA TYR A 138 13.31 6.62 0.57
C TYR A 138 12.04 7.21 1.16
N SER A 139 11.10 6.34 1.52
CA SER A 139 9.89 6.71 2.26
C SER A 139 9.39 5.52 3.06
N THR A 140 8.91 5.80 4.27
CA THR A 140 8.28 4.79 5.14
C THR A 140 6.76 4.89 5.02
N TYR A 141 6.13 3.73 4.90
CA TYR A 141 4.69 3.56 4.80
C TYR A 141 4.19 2.59 5.87
N TYR A 142 2.99 2.84 6.35
CA TYR A 142 2.31 2.01 7.33
C TYR A 142 0.99 1.49 6.76
N SER A 143 0.77 0.18 6.87
CA SER A 143 -0.49 -0.45 6.47
C SER A 143 -1.44 -0.55 7.67
N ILE A 144 -2.36 0.39 7.77
CA ILE A 144 -3.19 0.64 8.97
C ILE A 144 -4.54 -0.11 8.96
N GLY A 145 -4.74 -1.04 8.02
CA GLY A 145 -5.95 -1.87 7.92
C GLY A 145 -6.93 -1.40 6.83
N GLY A 146 -7.81 -2.28 6.37
CA GLY A 146 -8.79 -1.96 5.30
C GLY A 146 -8.17 -1.57 3.95
N GLY A 147 -6.89 -1.92 3.73
CA GLY A 147 -6.12 -1.50 2.56
C GLY A 147 -5.74 -0.02 2.55
N PHE A 148 -5.86 0.68 3.68
CA PHE A 148 -5.37 2.03 3.85
C PHE A 148 -3.87 2.04 4.17
N ILE A 149 -3.17 3.02 3.62
CA ILE A 149 -1.75 3.27 3.86
C ILE A 149 -1.56 4.68 4.40
N ASN A 150 -0.53 4.85 5.22
CA ASN A 150 -0.10 6.15 5.71
C ASN A 150 1.38 6.36 5.40
N LYS A 151 1.74 7.50 4.83
CA LYS A 151 3.14 7.85 4.53
C LYS A 151 3.73 8.64 5.70
N GLY A 152 4.80 8.12 6.30
CA GLY A 152 5.38 8.69 7.51
C GLY A 152 4.49 8.51 8.75
N GLU A 153 4.83 9.22 9.82
CA GLU A 153 4.22 9.06 11.16
C GLU A 153 3.02 9.98 11.40
N GLU A 154 2.64 10.80 10.42
CA GLU A 154 1.45 11.65 10.53
C GLU A 154 0.25 10.93 9.94
N LEU A 155 -0.76 10.60 10.75
CA LEU A 155 -2.02 10.02 10.28
C LEU A 155 -2.69 11.00 9.30
N THR A 156 -2.60 10.68 8.01
CA THR A 156 -3.34 11.36 6.96
C THR A 156 -4.37 10.38 6.43
N LEU A 157 -5.49 10.23 7.15
CA LEU A 157 -6.61 9.46 6.60
C LEU A 157 -7.25 10.34 5.52
N THR A 158 -7.03 9.98 4.26
CA THR A 158 -7.56 10.72 3.11
C THR A 158 -9.06 10.47 2.95
N GLY A 159 -9.87 10.96 3.89
CA GLY A 159 -11.31 11.08 3.74
C GLY A 159 -11.64 12.46 3.16
N GLU A 160 -12.38 12.52 2.05
CA GLU A 160 -12.86 13.80 1.52
C GLU A 160 -13.63 14.56 2.61
N HIS A 161 -13.27 15.82 2.84
CA HIS A 161 -14.03 16.73 3.71
C HIS A 161 -15.33 17.15 3.01
N SER A 162 -16.28 16.22 2.90
CA SER A 162 -17.62 16.51 2.44
C SER A 162 -18.49 16.83 3.67
N LYS A 163 -19.22 17.96 3.66
CA LYS A 163 -20.24 18.22 4.68
C LYS A 163 -21.42 17.29 4.43
N HIS A 164 -21.33 16.06 4.92
CA HIS A 164 -22.46 15.13 4.86
C HIS A 164 -23.65 15.70 5.65
N PRO A 165 -24.89 15.54 5.16
CA PRO A 165 -26.08 16.11 5.79
C PRO A 165 -26.38 15.48 7.17
N TYR A 166 -25.92 14.26 7.40
CA TYR A 166 -26.13 13.51 8.63
C TYR A 166 -24.79 12.99 9.18
N PRO A 167 -23.96 13.84 9.79
CA PRO A 167 -22.70 13.41 10.39
C PRO A 167 -22.99 12.58 11.65
N ILE A 168 -22.43 11.37 11.70
CA ILE A 168 -22.65 10.38 12.77
C ILE A 168 -21.31 10.06 13.42
N GLU A 169 -21.18 10.35 14.72
CA GLU A 169 -20.01 9.95 15.52
C GLU A 169 -20.37 8.84 16.51
N LYS A 170 -21.61 8.82 16.99
CA LYS A 170 -22.11 7.86 17.96
C LYS A 170 -23.37 7.18 17.44
N ALA A 171 -23.66 5.99 17.97
CA ALA A 171 -24.90 5.28 17.68
C ALA A 171 -26.16 6.14 17.95
N THR A 172 -26.10 7.02 18.96
CA THR A 172 -27.18 7.96 19.29
C THR A 172 -27.43 9.03 18.22
N ASP A 173 -26.42 9.41 17.42
CA ASP A 173 -26.62 10.34 16.31
C ASP A 173 -27.41 9.66 15.18
N LEU A 174 -27.09 8.40 14.88
CA LEU A 174 -27.82 7.59 13.90
C LEU A 174 -29.29 7.44 14.30
N GLU A 175 -29.55 7.06 15.56
CA GLU A 175 -30.91 6.94 16.10
C GLU A 175 -31.67 8.28 16.01
N ARG A 176 -31.02 9.40 16.38
CA ARG A 176 -31.61 10.74 16.26
C ARG A 176 -32.03 11.03 14.82
N TYR A 177 -31.16 10.83 13.83
CA TYR A 177 -31.49 11.15 12.45
C TYR A 177 -32.59 10.24 11.88
N CYS A 178 -32.59 8.94 12.19
CA CYS A 178 -33.67 8.04 11.78
C CYS A 178 -35.02 8.49 12.36
N ASN A 179 -35.05 8.88 13.64
CA ASN A 179 -36.26 9.37 14.29
C ASN A 179 -36.73 10.72 13.72
N ASP A 180 -35.81 11.67 13.51
CA ASP A 180 -36.14 13.02 13.02
C ASP A 180 -36.63 13.01 11.57
N THR A 181 -36.11 12.10 10.74
CA THR A 181 -36.43 12.03 9.30
C THR A 181 -37.49 10.99 8.95
N GLY A 182 -37.77 10.04 9.85
CA GLY A 182 -38.63 8.88 9.59
C GLY A 182 -38.01 7.86 8.62
N LYS A 183 -36.72 8.01 8.28
CA LYS A 183 -36.00 7.11 7.38
C LYS A 183 -35.31 5.99 8.15
N SER A 184 -35.19 4.83 7.50
CA SER A 184 -34.31 3.77 7.97
C SER A 184 -32.83 4.06 7.67
N ILE A 185 -31.92 3.29 8.25
CA ILE A 185 -30.46 3.53 8.18
C ILE A 185 -29.90 3.54 6.75
N TYR A 186 -30.52 2.83 5.80
CA TYR A 186 -30.02 2.69 4.43
C TYR A 186 -30.57 3.73 3.44
N GLU A 187 -31.52 4.58 3.86
CA GLU A 187 -32.26 5.57 3.03
C GLU A 187 -31.75 7.02 3.17
#